data_AF-A0A9Q1BC96-F1
#
_entry.id   AF-A0A9Q1BC96-F1
#
_cell.length_a   1.000
_cell.length_b   1.000
_cell.length_c   1.000
_cell.angle_alpha   90.00
_cell.angle_beta   90.00
_cell.angle_gamma   90.00
#
_symmetry.space_group_name_H-M   'P 1'
#
loop_
_entity.id
_entity.type
_entity.pdbx_description
1 polymer ?
#
loop_
_entity_poly.entity_id
_entity_poly.type
_entity_poly.pdbx_seq_one_letter_code
_entity_poly.pdbx_strand_id
1 'polypeptide(L)'
;MADKNDDSASTGGAFRPQNRKKLTQRELNMLPPSQRSKYLAYEDPPKSAALAMANSKKRVQERMKAEKERFRNENAIDEEREKYSQLIGQLKAAEARNRLRIMRLHYQNNRAEEIRHLISCQPTAIKAVRLQAMVPPIPEKKSPGDSLDKLERSRIESILEDENGLTINRDLS
;
A
#
# COMPACT_ATOMS: atom_id res chain seq x y z
N MET A 1 -25.21 30.95 -44.76
CA MET A 1 -25.50 30.66 -43.35
C MET A 1 -24.37 31.26 -42.54
N ALA A 2 -24.69 32.26 -41.71
CA ALA A 2 -23.71 33.02 -40.94
C ALA A 2 -23.47 32.30 -39.61
N ASP A 3 -22.21 31.91 -39.36
CA ASP A 3 -21.80 31.31 -38.10
C ASP A 3 -21.35 32.42 -37.15
N LYS A 4 -22.15 32.68 -36.12
CA LYS A 4 -21.87 33.63 -35.04
C LYS A 4 -20.95 32.96 -34.04
N ASN A 5 -19.64 33.19 -34.15
CA ASN A 5 -18.70 32.88 -33.07
C ASN A 5 -18.62 34.07 -32.09
N ASP A 6 -19.62 34.14 -31.21
CA ASP A 6 -19.58 34.92 -29.97
C ASP A 6 -18.86 34.11 -28.87
N ASP A 7 -17.54 34.01 -28.96
CA ASP A 7 -16.72 33.60 -27.81
C ASP A 7 -16.16 34.85 -27.12
N SER A 8 -17.09 35.66 -26.58
CA SER A 8 -16.76 36.54 -25.48
C SER A 8 -16.61 35.67 -24.23
N ALA A 9 -15.37 35.34 -23.88
CA ALA A 9 -15.05 34.70 -22.61
C ALA A 9 -15.51 35.61 -21.46
N SER A 10 -16.75 35.40 -21.03
CA SER A 10 -17.36 36.00 -19.86
C SER A 10 -16.71 35.40 -18.62
N THR A 11 -15.56 35.95 -18.24
CA THR A 11 -15.13 35.89 -16.84
C THR A 11 -16.18 36.66 -16.03
N GLY A 12 -16.98 35.94 -15.25
CA GLY A 12 -18.04 36.51 -14.43
C GLY A 12 -17.56 37.67 -13.54
N GLY A 13 -18.39 38.71 -13.48
CA GLY A 13 -18.56 39.62 -12.33
C GLY A 13 -17.42 40.57 -11.92
N ALA A 14 -16.21 40.48 -12.47
CA ALA A 14 -15.11 41.36 -12.05
C ALA A 14 -15.15 42.73 -12.75
N PHE A 15 -15.08 43.83 -11.97
CA PHE A 15 -14.97 45.19 -12.49
C PHE A 15 -13.73 45.32 -13.40
N ARG A 16 -13.96 45.71 -14.67
CA ARG A 16 -12.89 45.98 -15.63
C ARG A 16 -12.78 47.49 -15.86
N PRO A 17 -11.66 48.13 -15.52
CA PRO A 17 -11.49 49.55 -15.77
C PRO A 17 -11.46 49.81 -17.27
N GLN A 18 -12.30 50.73 -17.74
CA GLN A 18 -12.41 51.13 -19.14
C GLN A 18 -12.28 52.65 -19.28
N ASN A 19 -11.79 53.10 -20.43
CA ASN A 19 -11.74 54.52 -20.76
C ASN A 19 -13.16 55.11 -20.87
N ARG A 20 -13.39 56.24 -20.19
CA ARG A 20 -14.70 56.94 -20.18
C ARG A 20 -15.11 57.51 -21.55
N LYS A 21 -14.15 57.80 -22.42
CA LYS A 21 -14.36 58.30 -23.79
C LYS A 21 -13.65 57.37 -24.76
N LYS A 22 -14.30 57.04 -25.88
CA LYS A 22 -13.69 56.24 -26.95
C LYS A 22 -13.15 57.19 -28.03
N LEU A 23 -11.84 57.19 -28.20
CA LEU A 23 -11.16 57.98 -29.23
C LEU A 23 -11.04 57.17 -30.52
N THR A 24 -11.14 57.87 -31.65
CA THR A 24 -10.84 57.28 -32.96
C THR A 24 -9.34 57.08 -33.15
N GLN A 25 -8.96 56.21 -34.08
CA GLN A 25 -7.54 55.92 -34.36
C GLN A 25 -6.75 57.17 -34.79
N ARG A 26 -7.41 58.13 -35.46
CA ARG A 26 -6.80 59.40 -35.86
C ARG A 26 -6.51 60.29 -34.66
N GLU A 27 -7.48 60.44 -33.75
CA GLU A 27 -7.33 61.23 -32.52
C GLU A 27 -6.27 60.62 -31.59
N LEU A 28 -6.22 59.29 -31.50
CA LEU A 28 -5.22 58.57 -30.72
C LEU A 28 -3.79 58.80 -31.22
N ASN A 29 -3.62 58.96 -32.53
CA ASN A 29 -2.33 59.24 -33.15
C ASN A 29 -1.87 60.70 -32.94
N MET A 30 -2.82 61.62 -32.72
CA MET A 30 -2.54 63.03 -32.44
C MET A 30 -2.18 63.30 -30.97
N LEU A 31 -2.43 62.34 -30.07
CA LEU A 31 -2.10 62.46 -28.66
C LEU A 31 -0.58 62.36 -28.41
N PRO A 32 -0.06 63.09 -27.40
CA PRO A 32 1.32 62.91 -26.96
C PRO A 32 1.54 61.47 -26.44
N PRO A 33 2.76 60.91 -26.58
CA PRO A 33 3.04 59.50 -26.26
C PRO A 33 2.62 59.07 -24.84
N SER A 34 2.74 59.96 -23.87
CA SER A 34 2.36 59.72 -22.47
C SER A 34 0.84 59.65 -22.23
N GLN A 35 0.03 60.37 -23.02
CA GLN A 35 -1.43 60.30 -22.93
C GLN A 35 -1.96 59.10 -23.73
N ARG A 36 -1.34 58.81 -24.88
CA ARG A 36 -1.62 57.62 -25.67
C ARG A 36 -1.37 56.34 -24.88
N SER A 37 -0.25 56.24 -24.16
CA SER A 37 0.06 55.06 -23.34
C SER A 37 -0.95 54.86 -22.21
N LYS A 38 -1.35 55.93 -21.52
CA LYS A 38 -2.39 55.90 -20.48
C LYS A 38 -3.73 55.43 -21.02
N TYR A 39 -4.11 55.86 -22.22
CA TYR A 39 -5.32 55.40 -22.87
C TYR A 39 -5.25 53.91 -23.23
N LEU A 40 -4.15 53.47 -23.86
CA LEU A 40 -3.98 52.08 -24.28
C LEU A 40 -3.87 51.08 -23.12
N ALA A 41 -3.52 51.53 -21.91
CA ALA A 41 -3.43 50.67 -20.73
C ALA A 41 -4.78 50.05 -20.31
N TYR A 42 -5.90 50.68 -20.68
CA TYR A 42 -7.26 50.22 -20.36
C TYR A 42 -8.02 49.67 -21.58
N GLU A 43 -7.35 49.59 -22.74
CA GLU A 43 -7.90 48.91 -23.92
C GLU A 43 -7.39 47.48 -23.98
N ASP A 44 -8.19 46.60 -24.59
CA ASP A 44 -7.76 45.23 -24.81
C ASP A 44 -6.58 45.19 -25.79
N PRO A 45 -5.62 44.28 -25.57
CA PRO A 45 -4.48 44.13 -26.46
C PRO A 45 -4.94 43.75 -27.88
N PRO A 46 -4.18 44.15 -28.92
CA PRO A 46 -4.51 43.76 -30.28
C PRO A 46 -4.52 42.23 -30.41
N LYS A 47 -5.36 41.71 -31.30
CA LYS A 47 -5.60 40.26 -31.47
C LYS A 47 -4.30 39.44 -31.58
N SER A 48 -3.29 39.95 -32.28
CA SER A 48 -1.98 39.30 -32.41
C SER A 48 -1.23 39.20 -31.07
N ALA A 49 -1.24 40.26 -30.26
CA ALA A 49 -0.63 40.26 -28.93
C ALA A 49 -1.41 39.37 -27.95
N ALA A 50 -2.75 39.39 -28.01
CA ALA A 50 -3.59 38.51 -27.20
C ALA A 50 -3.31 37.02 -27.49
N LEU A 51 -3.18 36.65 -28.77
CA LEU A 51 -2.80 35.30 -29.18
C LEU A 51 -1.39 34.93 -28.69
N ALA A 52 -0.42 35.84 -28.80
CA ALA A 52 0.94 35.62 -28.30
C ALA A 52 0.96 35.40 -26.77
N MET A 53 0.18 36.18 -26.01
CA MET A 53 0.04 36.02 -24.56
C MET A 53 -0.62 34.68 -24.20
N ALA A 54 -1.69 34.30 -24.91
CA ALA A 54 -2.37 33.02 -24.71
C ALA A 54 -1.44 31.83 -25.00
N ASN A 55 -0.68 31.88 -26.11
CA ASN A 55 0.30 30.86 -26.47
C ASN A 55 1.44 30.77 -25.44
N SER A 56 1.92 31.91 -24.94
CA SER A 56 2.94 31.93 -23.88
C SER A 56 2.41 31.29 -22.60
N LYS A 57 1.20 31.65 -22.17
CA LYS A 57 0.54 31.08 -20.98
C LYS A 57 0.33 29.58 -21.13
N LYS A 58 -0.16 29.13 -22.29
CA LYS A 58 -0.34 27.70 -22.61
C LYS A 58 0.97 26.94 -22.49
N ARG A 59 2.06 27.44 -23.09
CA ARG A 59 3.39 26.82 -23.00
C ARG A 59 3.89 26.68 -21.56
N VAL A 60 3.68 27.70 -20.72
CA VAL A 60 4.08 27.66 -19.31
C VAL A 60 3.25 26.63 -18.54
N GLN A 61 1.94 26.60 -18.76
CA GLN A 61 1.04 25.63 -18.13
C GLN A 61 1.35 24.19 -18.55
N GLU A 62 1.65 23.94 -19.83
CA GLU A 62 2.05 22.63 -20.33
C GLU A 62 3.37 22.17 -19.68
N ARG A 63 4.36 23.06 -19.56
CA ARG A 63 5.61 22.75 -18.84
C ARG A 63 5.36 22.39 -17.38
N MET A 64 4.57 23.20 -16.67
CA MET A 64 4.25 22.95 -15.27
C MET A 64 3.49 21.63 -15.09
N LYS A 65 2.56 21.31 -16.00
CA LYS A 65 1.83 20.04 -15.98
C LYS A 65 2.76 18.85 -16.20
N ALA A 66 3.65 18.93 -17.19
CA ALA A 66 4.62 17.88 -17.50
C ALA A 66 5.59 17.64 -16.33
N GLU A 67 6.06 18.70 -15.68
CA GLU A 67 6.92 18.60 -14.48
C GLU A 67 6.17 17.95 -13.30
N LYS A 68 4.91 18.33 -13.08
CA LYS A 68 4.07 17.70 -12.06
C LYS A 68 3.75 16.23 -12.35
N GLU A 69 3.65 15.84 -13.62
CA GLU A 69 3.49 14.44 -14.01
C GLU A 69 4.77 13.65 -13.79
N ARG A 70 5.94 14.21 -14.16
CA ARG A 70 7.25 13.59 -13.87
C ARG A 70 7.46 13.34 -12.39
N PHE A 71 7.25 14.36 -11.55
CA PHE A 71 7.41 14.24 -10.10
C PHE A 71 6.47 13.18 -9.49
N ARG A 72 5.22 13.11 -9.98
CA ARG A 72 4.27 12.07 -9.54
C ARG A 72 4.73 10.66 -9.92
N ASN A 73 5.23 10.49 -11.14
CA ASN A 73 5.72 9.20 -11.60
C ASN A 73 6.99 8.76 -10.86
N GLU A 74 7.92 9.69 -10.61
CA GLU A 74 9.14 9.42 -9.82
C GLU A 74 8.79 8.97 -8.40
N ASN A 75 7.90 9.69 -7.71
CA ASN A 75 7.48 9.29 -6.36
C ASN A 75 6.75 7.93 -6.34
N ALA A 76 5.93 7.64 -7.35
CA ALA A 76 5.23 6.35 -7.43
C ALA A 76 6.22 5.18 -7.57
N ILE A 77 7.29 5.35 -8.35
CA ILE A 77 8.35 4.35 -8.51
C ILE A 77 9.09 4.14 -7.19
N ASP A 78 9.40 5.22 -6.46
CA ASP A 78 10.07 5.12 -5.16
C ASP A 78 9.19 4.41 -4.11
N GLU A 79 7.89 4.72 -4.04
CA GLU A 79 6.96 4.02 -3.15
C GLU A 79 6.85 2.52 -3.46
N GLU A 80 6.81 2.15 -4.73
CA GLU A 80 6.81 0.73 -5.13
C GLU A 80 8.12 0.06 -4.73
N ARG A 81 9.25 0.70 -4.98
CA ARG A 81 10.58 0.18 -4.62
C ARG A 81 10.72 -0.03 -3.12
N GLU A 82 10.19 0.87 -2.29
CA GLU A 82 10.15 0.72 -0.85
C GLU A 82 9.29 -0.48 -0.43
N LYS A 83 8.09 -0.63 -1.00
CA LYS A 83 7.21 -1.79 -0.74
C LYS A 83 7.91 -3.11 -1.11
N TYR A 84 8.57 -3.17 -2.25
CA TYR A 84 9.34 -4.34 -2.66
C TYR A 84 10.51 -4.63 -1.71
N SER A 85 11.24 -3.60 -1.28
CA SER A 85 12.36 -3.76 -0.34
C SER A 85 11.89 -4.29 1.02
N GLN A 86 10.76 -3.77 1.53
CA GLN A 86 10.14 -4.26 2.75
C GLN A 86 9.69 -5.72 2.62
N LEU A 87 9.04 -6.07 1.50
CA LEU A 87 8.62 -7.44 1.23
C LEU A 87 9.81 -8.41 1.17
N ILE A 88 10.88 -8.04 0.46
CA ILE A 88 12.12 -8.83 0.41
C ILE A 88 12.71 -9.01 1.81
N GLY A 89 12.72 -7.95 2.64
CA GLY A 89 13.18 -8.02 4.02
C GLY A 89 12.37 -9.00 4.87
N GLN A 90 11.04 -8.97 4.74
CA GLN A 90 10.14 -9.89 5.44
C GLN A 90 10.35 -11.35 5.01
N LEU A 91 10.43 -11.61 3.69
CA LEU A 91 10.67 -12.94 3.15
C LEU A 91 12.02 -13.50 3.60
N LYS A 92 13.07 -12.68 3.57
CA LYS A 92 14.41 -13.07 4.03
C LYS A 92 14.44 -13.38 5.53
N ALA A 93 13.72 -12.60 6.34
CA ALA A 93 13.59 -12.85 7.77
C ALA A 93 12.82 -14.15 8.05
N ALA A 94 11.74 -14.41 7.30
CA ALA A 94 10.98 -15.66 7.39
C ALA A 94 11.85 -16.87 7.02
N GLU A 95 12.64 -16.76 5.95
CA GLU A 95 13.57 -17.81 5.53
C GLU A 95 14.63 -18.09 6.59
N ALA A 96 15.27 -17.05 7.15
CA ALA A 96 16.28 -17.21 8.20
C ALA A 96 15.71 -17.90 9.45
N ARG A 97 14.49 -17.54 9.87
CA ARG A 97 13.79 -18.21 10.97
C ARG A 97 13.50 -19.67 10.65
N ASN A 98 13.08 -19.97 9.42
CA ASN A 98 12.83 -21.34 8.97
C ASN A 98 14.12 -22.17 8.99
N ARG A 99 15.23 -21.64 8.48
CA ARG A 99 16.55 -22.29 8.53
C ARG A 99 16.97 -22.61 9.96
N LEU A 100 16.82 -21.67 10.89
CA LEU A 100 17.10 -21.90 12.32
C LEU A 100 16.20 -22.96 12.94
N ARG A 101 14.90 -22.96 12.61
CA ARG A 101 13.96 -23.98 13.07
C ARG A 101 14.37 -25.37 12.60
N ILE A 102 14.68 -25.52 11.31
CA ILE A 102 15.12 -26.77 10.71
C ILE A 102 16.41 -27.26 11.39
N MET A 103 17.39 -26.38 11.59
CA MET A 103 18.63 -26.73 12.29
C MET A 103 18.40 -27.18 13.73
N ARG A 104 17.53 -26.51 14.48
CA ARG A 104 17.16 -26.92 15.83
C ARG A 104 16.49 -28.29 15.84
N LEU A 105 15.59 -28.55 14.90
CA LEU A 105 14.93 -29.85 14.76
C LEU A 105 15.95 -30.96 14.45
N HIS A 106 16.86 -30.72 13.51
CA HIS A 106 17.93 -31.67 13.20
C HIS A 106 18.83 -31.94 14.41
N TYR A 107 19.24 -30.90 15.13
CA TYR A 107 20.05 -31.06 16.34
C TYR A 107 19.31 -31.90 17.40
N GLN A 108 18.03 -31.62 17.64
CA GLN A 108 17.22 -32.39 18.59
C GLN A 108 17.09 -33.86 18.17
N ASN A 109 16.81 -34.11 16.88
CA ASN A 109 16.72 -35.47 16.34
C ASN A 109 18.04 -36.21 16.46
N ASN A 110 19.15 -35.59 16.02
CA ASN A 110 20.47 -36.21 16.07
C ASN A 110 20.89 -36.51 17.52
N ARG A 111 20.64 -35.57 18.44
CA ARG A 111 20.92 -35.78 19.87
C ARG A 111 20.10 -36.94 20.44
N ALA A 112 18.84 -37.06 20.06
CA ALA A 112 18.01 -38.17 20.50
C ALA A 112 18.52 -39.52 19.95
N GLU A 113 18.89 -39.58 18.66
CA GLU A 113 19.46 -40.79 18.06
C GLU A 113 20.82 -41.16 18.66
N GLU A 114 21.68 -40.19 18.92
CA GLU A 114 22.99 -40.41 19.55
C GLU A 114 22.84 -41.02 20.95
N ILE A 115 21.95 -40.46 21.77
CA ILE A 115 21.70 -41.00 23.13
C ILE A 115 21.08 -42.39 23.05
N ARG A 116 20.16 -42.64 22.12
CA ARG A 116 19.62 -44.00 21.89
C ARG A 116 20.70 -44.98 21.48
N HIS A 117 21.62 -44.58 20.61
CA HIS A 117 22.76 -45.40 20.23
C HIS A 117 23.66 -45.69 21.44
N LEU A 118 24.00 -44.68 22.24
CA LEU A 118 24.77 -44.88 23.48
C LEU A 118 24.09 -45.84 24.46
N ILE A 119 22.76 -45.74 24.61
CA ILE A 119 21.96 -46.68 25.42
C ILE A 119 22.09 -48.11 24.89
N SER A 120 21.98 -48.30 23.56
CA SER A 120 22.08 -49.61 22.92
C SER A 120 23.44 -50.29 23.09
N CYS A 121 24.51 -49.51 23.20
CA CYS A 121 25.87 -50.01 23.41
C CYS A 121 26.23 -50.26 24.88
N GLN A 122 25.32 -50.03 25.83
CA GLN A 122 25.64 -50.24 27.25
C GLN A 122 25.71 -51.73 27.60
N PRO A 123 26.73 -52.16 28.38
CA PRO A 123 26.90 -53.56 28.74
C PRO A 123 25.91 -54.05 29.81
N THR A 124 25.20 -53.14 30.50
CA THR A 124 24.28 -53.48 31.59
C THR A 124 23.04 -52.61 31.55
N ALA A 125 21.88 -53.17 31.85
CA ALA A 125 20.60 -52.46 31.87
C ALA A 125 20.60 -51.25 32.82
N ILE A 126 21.24 -51.35 33.99
CA ILE A 126 21.32 -50.24 34.97
C ILE A 126 22.02 -49.01 34.37
N LYS A 127 23.09 -49.21 33.59
CA LYS A 127 23.80 -48.11 32.91
C LYS A 127 22.96 -47.51 31.78
N ALA A 128 22.25 -48.35 31.01
CA ALA A 128 21.30 -47.91 29.99
C ALA A 128 20.18 -47.04 30.57
N VAL A 129 19.59 -47.44 31.70
CA VAL A 129 18.53 -46.69 32.39
C VAL A 129 19.02 -45.32 32.86
N ARG A 130 20.26 -45.22 33.37
CA ARG A 130 20.85 -43.91 33.74
C ARG A 130 20.96 -42.95 32.55
N LEU A 131 21.28 -43.47 31.36
CA LEU A 131 21.37 -42.67 30.13
C LEU A 131 19.98 -42.32 29.56
N GLN A 132 18.94 -43.10 29.86
CA GLN A 132 17.58 -42.80 29.44
C GLN A 132 17.07 -41.45 29.99
N ALA A 133 17.52 -41.05 31.19
CA ALA A 133 17.21 -39.74 31.76
C ALA A 133 17.78 -38.56 30.94
N MET A 134 18.78 -38.80 30.09
CA MET A 134 19.38 -37.79 29.22
C MET A 134 18.63 -37.65 27.88
N VAL A 135 17.74 -38.60 27.54
CA VAL A 135 16.94 -38.55 26.33
C VAL A 135 15.94 -37.38 26.43
N PRO A 136 15.89 -36.47 25.44
CA PRO A 136 14.92 -35.39 25.45
C PRO A 136 13.49 -35.95 25.55
N PRO A 137 12.63 -35.41 26.43
CA PRO A 137 11.24 -35.84 26.50
C PRO A 137 10.54 -35.53 25.17
N ILE A 138 10.05 -36.57 24.50
CA ILE A 138 9.22 -36.41 23.31
C ILE A 138 7.85 -36.00 23.82
N PRO A 139 7.34 -34.79 23.47
CA PRO A 139 5.97 -34.47 23.83
C PRO A 139 5.07 -35.53 23.19
N GLU A 140 4.31 -36.25 24.01
CA GLU A 140 3.32 -37.17 23.50
C GLU A 140 2.43 -36.40 22.52
N LYS A 141 2.12 -37.03 21.38
CA LYS A 141 1.12 -36.48 20.47
C LYS A 141 -0.12 -36.26 21.33
N LYS A 142 -0.47 -34.99 21.57
CA LYS A 142 -1.68 -34.60 22.28
C LYS A 142 -2.79 -35.53 21.81
N SER A 143 -3.57 -36.06 22.75
CA SER A 143 -4.67 -36.99 22.44
C SER A 143 -5.39 -36.47 21.20
N PRO A 144 -5.78 -37.36 20.27
CA PRO A 144 -6.53 -36.91 19.10
C PRO A 144 -7.66 -36.03 19.64
N GLY A 145 -7.64 -34.75 19.26
CA GLY A 145 -8.71 -33.84 19.61
C GLY A 145 -10.01 -34.46 19.13
N ASP A 146 -11.11 -34.05 19.75
CA ASP A 146 -12.43 -34.49 19.32
C ASP A 146 -12.59 -34.31 17.81
N SER A 147 -12.81 -35.42 17.11
CA SER A 147 -12.90 -35.46 15.64
C SER A 147 -14.34 -35.36 15.14
N LEU A 148 -15.31 -35.27 16.04
CA LEU A 148 -16.73 -35.21 15.69
C LEU A 148 -17.14 -33.77 15.38
N ASP A 149 -17.83 -33.58 14.25
CA ASP A 149 -18.49 -32.31 13.96
C ASP A 149 -19.73 -32.12 14.86
N LYS A 150 -20.18 -30.88 15.04
CA LYS A 150 -21.32 -30.53 15.94
C LYS A 150 -22.59 -31.29 15.59
N LEU A 151 -22.84 -31.54 14.31
CA LEU A 151 -24.01 -32.29 13.84
C LEU A 151 -23.87 -33.80 14.11
N GLU A 152 -22.68 -34.35 13.93
CA GLU A 152 -22.39 -35.76 14.24
C GLU A 152 -22.50 -36.02 15.73
N ARG A 153 -21.99 -35.08 16.54
CA ARG A 153 -22.10 -35.05 17.99
C ARG A 153 -23.57 -35.00 18.44
N SER A 154 -24.35 -34.04 17.93
CA SER A 154 -25.79 -33.94 18.25
C SER A 154 -26.57 -35.19 17.82
N ARG A 155 -26.22 -35.80 16.69
CA ARG A 155 -26.83 -37.05 16.25
C ARG A 155 -26.49 -38.22 17.18
N ILE A 156 -25.23 -38.35 17.57
CA ILE A 156 -24.77 -39.39 18.49
C ILE A 156 -25.42 -39.19 19.87
N GLU A 157 -25.54 -37.96 20.35
CA GLU A 157 -26.22 -37.60 21.60
C GLU A 157 -27.71 -37.99 21.56
N SER A 158 -28.39 -37.70 20.44
CA SER A 158 -29.76 -38.13 20.22
C SER A 158 -29.92 -39.65 20.18
N ILE A 159 -28.92 -40.38 19.71
CA ILE A 159 -28.92 -41.85 19.71
C ILE A 159 -28.62 -42.41 21.11
N LEU A 160 -27.77 -41.73 21.87
CA LEU A 160 -27.35 -42.12 23.21
C LEU A 160 -28.28 -41.62 24.32
N GLU A 161 -29.31 -40.84 23.98
CA GLU A 161 -30.28 -40.27 24.92
C GLU A 161 -29.60 -39.50 26.08
N ASP A 162 -28.44 -38.88 25.82
CA ASP A 162 -27.68 -38.12 26.83
C ASP A 162 -28.31 -36.74 27.05
N GLU A 163 -29.50 -36.70 27.66
CA GLU A 163 -30.23 -35.47 27.97
C GLU A 163 -29.49 -34.58 29.00
N ASN A 164 -28.59 -35.19 29.78
CA ASN A 164 -27.88 -34.53 30.88
C ASN A 164 -26.49 -33.98 30.48
N GLY A 165 -26.06 -34.19 29.24
CA GLY A 165 -24.77 -33.70 28.75
C GLY A 165 -23.56 -34.25 29.52
N LEU A 166 -23.64 -35.47 30.04
CA LEU A 166 -22.56 -36.10 30.79
C LEU A 166 -21.33 -36.38 29.92
N THR A 167 -21.54 -36.50 28.60
CA THR A 167 -20.46 -36.71 27.63
C THR A 167 -19.77 -35.41 27.17
N ILE A 168 -20.37 -34.24 27.40
CA ILE A 168 -19.82 -32.91 27.06
C ILE A 168 -19.21 -32.19 28.27
N ASN A 169 -19.74 -32.37 29.47
CA ASN A 169 -19.20 -31.77 30.69
C ASN A 169 -18.04 -32.59 31.25
N ARG A 170 -16.93 -32.66 30.50
CA ARG A 170 -15.65 -33.00 31.11
C ARG A 170 -15.15 -31.75 31.82
N ASP A 171 -15.51 -31.61 33.09
CA ASP A 171 -14.77 -30.74 33.99
C ASP A 171 -13.30 -31.19 33.95
N LEU A 172 -12.52 -30.50 33.13
CA LEU A 172 -11.07 -30.62 33.05
C LEU A 172 -10.50 -29.97 34.31
N SER A 173 -10.55 -30.68 35.44
CA SER A 173 -9.65 -30.46 36.57
C SER A 173 -8.27 -31.03 36.26
#